data_AF-A0A9P4P2I0-F1
#
_entry.id   AF-A0A9P4P2I0-F1
#
_cell.length_a   1.000
_cell.length_b   1.000
_cell.length_c   1.000
_cell.angle_alpha   90.00
_cell.angle_beta   90.00
_cell.angle_gamma   90.00
#
_symmetry.space_group_name_H-M   'P 1'
#
loop_
_entity.id
_entity.type
_entity.pdbx_description
1 polymer ?
#
loop_
_entity_poly.entity_id
_entity_poly.type
_entity_poly.pdbx_seq_one_letter_code
_entity_poly.pdbx_strand_id
1 'polypeptide(L)'
;MRKRFALVEDILVVGTFDAVASGLDHLMDMLRLCRGDNMGVRDLVPGLLLRLGRDQECYDFVKWWGTEGQRGDYDWGDTDLPYLDVKDADAFESPSYMCGSYLSLPGTVATTLIKAKLLLDLQDLQKSSLLSNKLPQELVDNTKGFLPRTSIIAGERISWNPDDNTARIEELNSQLDELYKAVKKYNPHFWPALMNPDRHLGGRPQMYSHGTKEEMQLVLGYCVASWKETPGALELIKAKA
;
A
#
# COMPACT_ATOMS: atom_id res chain seq x y z
N MET A 1 -1.94 -23.28 -11.25
CA MET A 1 -2.08 -22.25 -10.19
C MET A 1 -1.32 -22.61 -8.92
N ARG A 2 -1.69 -23.65 -8.15
CA ARG A 2 -1.01 -24.00 -6.87
C ARG A 2 0.52 -24.15 -6.92
N LYS A 3 1.06 -24.91 -7.88
CA LYS A 3 2.53 -25.05 -8.04
C LYS A 3 3.23 -23.72 -8.34
N ARG A 4 2.56 -22.83 -9.09
CA ARG A 4 3.09 -21.50 -9.41
C ARG A 4 3.07 -20.59 -8.18
N PHE A 5 2.03 -20.69 -7.35
CA PHE A 5 1.98 -19.98 -6.07
C PHE A 5 3.10 -20.43 -5.12
N ALA A 6 3.33 -21.74 -4.97
CA ALA A 6 4.43 -22.26 -4.17
C ALA A 6 5.81 -21.76 -4.67
N LEU A 7 5.99 -21.67 -5.99
CA LEU A 7 7.18 -21.05 -6.58
C LEU A 7 7.30 -19.56 -6.17
N VAL A 8 6.21 -18.80 -6.17
CA VAL A 8 6.22 -17.41 -5.68
C VAL A 8 6.64 -17.34 -4.22
N GLU A 9 6.11 -18.21 -3.35
CA GLU A 9 6.50 -18.27 -1.94
C GLU A 9 8.02 -18.51 -1.80
N ASP A 10 8.58 -19.45 -2.56
CA ASP A 10 10.01 -19.75 -2.54
C ASP A 10 10.88 -18.60 -3.09
N ILE A 11 10.44 -17.93 -4.17
CA ILE A 11 11.14 -16.76 -4.72
C ILE A 11 11.17 -15.62 -3.70
N LEU A 12 10.05 -15.34 -3.03
CA LEU A 12 9.94 -14.21 -2.11
C LEU A 12 10.79 -14.37 -0.84
N VAL A 13 11.21 -15.60 -0.49
CA VAL A 13 12.19 -15.85 0.58
C VAL A 13 13.54 -15.19 0.29
N VAL A 14 13.94 -15.06 -0.98
CA VAL A 14 15.22 -14.46 -1.38
C VAL A 14 15.27 -12.97 -1.00
N GLY A 15 14.13 -12.29 -1.05
CA GLY A 15 13.97 -10.92 -0.55
C GLY A 15 14.64 -9.80 -1.36
N THR A 16 15.30 -10.11 -2.48
CA THR A 16 15.93 -9.11 -3.38
C THR A 16 14.90 -8.42 -4.26
N PHE A 17 15.28 -7.26 -4.83
CA PHE A 17 14.44 -6.53 -5.79
C PHE A 17 13.98 -7.41 -6.96
N ASP A 18 14.90 -8.15 -7.60
CA ASP A 18 14.58 -9.03 -8.72
C ASP A 18 13.63 -10.18 -8.32
N ALA A 19 13.78 -10.71 -7.10
CA ALA A 19 12.88 -11.74 -6.59
C ALA A 19 11.47 -11.18 -6.34
N VAL A 20 11.36 -9.97 -5.80
CA VAL A 20 10.07 -9.28 -5.62
C VAL A 20 9.40 -9.01 -6.97
N ALA A 21 10.15 -8.50 -7.95
CA ALA A 21 9.65 -8.25 -9.30
C ALA A 21 9.17 -9.55 -9.98
N SER A 22 9.98 -10.61 -9.95
CA SER A 22 9.62 -11.90 -10.52
C SER A 22 8.42 -12.55 -9.83
N GLY A 23 8.32 -12.44 -8.50
CA GLY A 23 7.17 -12.90 -7.73
C GLY A 23 5.90 -12.15 -8.12
N LEU A 24 5.97 -10.83 -8.26
CA LEU A 24 4.86 -9.99 -8.72
C LEU A 24 4.41 -10.38 -10.13
N ASP A 25 5.33 -10.57 -11.08
CA ASP A 25 5.01 -10.97 -12.45
C ASP A 25 4.22 -12.27 -12.48
N HIS A 26 4.63 -13.26 -11.69
CA HIS A 26 3.90 -14.52 -11.56
C HIS A 26 2.50 -14.36 -10.97
N LEU A 27 2.32 -13.49 -9.98
CA LEU A 27 1.00 -13.22 -9.37
C LEU A 27 0.08 -12.50 -10.35
N MET A 28 0.59 -11.49 -11.08
CA MET A 28 -0.18 -10.77 -12.10
C MET A 28 -0.60 -11.69 -13.25
N ASP A 29 0.29 -12.59 -13.69
CA ASP A 29 -0.03 -13.62 -14.67
C ASP A 29 -1.11 -14.58 -14.17
N MET A 30 -1.07 -14.91 -12.88
CA MET A 30 -2.07 -15.75 -12.25
C MET A 30 -3.44 -15.07 -12.21
N LEU A 31 -3.49 -13.78 -11.88
CA LEU A 31 -4.70 -12.97 -11.91
C LEU A 31 -5.26 -12.84 -13.34
N ARG A 32 -4.39 -12.66 -14.34
CA ARG A 32 -4.80 -12.63 -15.75
C ARG A 32 -5.49 -13.93 -16.19
N LEU A 33 -4.99 -15.08 -15.73
CA LEU A 33 -5.57 -16.41 -16.03
C LEU A 33 -6.83 -16.72 -15.22
N CYS A 34 -7.00 -16.09 -14.06
CA CYS A 34 -8.13 -16.30 -13.16
C CYS A 34 -8.53 -14.96 -12.54
N ARG A 35 -9.30 -14.16 -13.29
CA ARG A 35 -9.66 -12.79 -12.90
C ARG A 35 -10.38 -12.73 -11.55
N GLY A 36 -11.22 -13.72 -11.25
CA GLY A 36 -11.95 -13.83 -9.98
C GLY A 36 -11.11 -14.22 -8.76
N ASP A 37 -9.83 -14.50 -8.95
CA ASP A 37 -8.86 -14.77 -7.89
C ASP A 37 -9.31 -15.81 -6.84
N ASN A 38 -9.68 -17.00 -7.30
CA ASN A 38 -10.12 -18.10 -6.41
C ASN A 38 -9.05 -18.57 -5.41
N MET A 39 -7.80 -18.14 -5.57
CA MET A 39 -6.68 -18.47 -4.67
C MET A 39 -6.29 -17.35 -3.72
N GLY A 40 -6.88 -16.16 -3.83
CA GLY A 40 -6.54 -15.00 -3.01
C GLY A 40 -5.14 -14.44 -3.27
N VAL A 41 -4.59 -14.63 -4.48
CA VAL A 41 -3.24 -14.16 -4.79
C VAL A 41 -3.15 -12.64 -4.90
N ARG A 42 -4.27 -11.95 -5.10
CA ARG A 42 -4.34 -10.48 -5.10
C ARG A 42 -3.88 -9.87 -3.78
N ASP A 43 -3.99 -10.60 -2.68
CA ASP A 43 -3.68 -10.11 -1.34
C ASP A 43 -2.17 -9.86 -1.14
N LEU A 44 -1.30 -10.49 -1.94
CA LEU A 44 0.14 -10.28 -1.92
C LEU A 44 0.58 -9.08 -2.78
N VAL A 45 -0.16 -8.80 -3.85
CA VAL A 45 0.25 -7.86 -4.91
C VAL A 45 0.55 -6.45 -4.37
N PRO A 46 -0.30 -5.83 -3.53
CA PRO A 46 -0.05 -4.49 -3.02
C PRO A 46 1.27 -4.39 -2.24
N GLY A 47 1.58 -5.38 -1.42
CA GLY A 47 2.83 -5.44 -0.66
C GLY A 47 4.04 -5.40 -1.59
N LEU A 48 4.04 -6.21 -2.65
CA LEU A 48 5.15 -6.28 -3.60
C LEU A 48 5.29 -5.01 -4.45
N LEU A 49 4.18 -4.42 -4.92
CA LEU A 49 4.21 -3.15 -5.66
C LEU A 49 4.87 -2.04 -4.82
N LEU A 50 4.53 -1.95 -3.54
CA LEU A 50 5.12 -0.96 -2.63
C LEU A 50 6.62 -1.17 -2.39
N ARG A 51 7.08 -2.42 -2.27
CA ARG A 51 8.51 -2.74 -2.16
C ARG A 51 9.30 -2.35 -3.41
N LEU A 52 8.66 -2.37 -4.58
CA LEU A 52 9.25 -1.97 -5.86
C LEU A 52 9.17 -0.46 -6.11
N GLY A 53 8.61 0.33 -5.19
CA GLY A 53 8.36 1.77 -5.39
C GLY A 53 7.31 2.08 -6.46
N ARG A 54 6.46 1.12 -6.82
CA ARG A 54 5.37 1.26 -7.79
C ARG A 54 4.09 1.74 -7.09
N ASP A 55 4.19 2.87 -6.39
CA ASP A 55 3.15 3.38 -5.49
C ASP A 55 1.83 3.70 -6.20
N GLN A 56 1.89 4.40 -7.35
CA GLN A 56 0.69 4.73 -8.12
C GLN A 56 -0.03 3.48 -8.61
N GLU A 57 0.72 2.51 -9.14
CA GLU A 57 0.14 1.26 -9.60
C GLU A 57 -0.45 0.43 -8.45
N CYS A 58 0.18 0.46 -7.27
CA CYS A 58 -0.41 -0.13 -6.07
C CYS A 58 -1.75 0.54 -5.74
N TYR A 59 -1.83 1.86 -5.80
CA TYR A 59 -3.05 2.59 -5.53
C TYR A 59 -4.15 2.23 -6.53
N ASP A 60 -3.84 2.27 -7.82
CA ASP A 60 -4.74 1.92 -8.92
C ASP A 60 -5.27 0.48 -8.79
N PHE A 61 -4.37 -0.47 -8.47
CA PHE A 61 -4.72 -1.87 -8.26
C PHE A 61 -5.70 -2.05 -7.10
N VAL A 62 -5.40 -1.47 -5.94
CA VAL A 62 -6.26 -1.57 -4.75
C VAL A 62 -7.59 -0.85 -4.99
N LYS A 63 -7.58 0.30 -5.66
CA LYS A 63 -8.79 1.03 -6.02
C LYS A 63 -9.70 0.19 -6.90
N TRP A 64 -9.19 -0.39 -7.97
CA TRP A 64 -9.99 -1.24 -8.86
C TRP A 64 -10.68 -2.37 -8.09
N TRP A 65 -9.93 -3.09 -7.24
CA TRP A 65 -10.50 -4.16 -6.41
C TRP A 65 -11.46 -3.68 -5.33
N GLY A 66 -11.30 -2.45 -4.84
CA GLY A 66 -12.16 -1.82 -3.84
C GLY A 66 -13.41 -1.15 -4.41
N THR A 67 -13.47 -0.95 -5.73
CA THR A 67 -14.61 -0.32 -6.42
C THR A 67 -15.23 -1.26 -7.46
N GLU A 68 -14.74 -1.25 -8.71
CA GLU A 68 -15.30 -2.05 -9.81
C GLU A 68 -15.26 -3.55 -9.51
N GLY A 69 -14.19 -4.05 -8.87
CA GLY A 69 -14.07 -5.45 -8.46
C GLY A 69 -15.02 -5.88 -7.33
N GLN A 70 -15.73 -4.94 -6.68
CA GLN A 70 -16.78 -5.23 -5.69
C GLN A 70 -18.18 -5.26 -6.30
N ARG A 71 -18.31 -4.95 -7.60
CA ARG A 71 -19.60 -4.97 -8.27
C ARG A 71 -20.17 -6.39 -8.32
N GLY A 72 -21.35 -6.56 -7.75
CA GLY A 72 -22.03 -7.86 -7.71
C GLY A 72 -22.47 -8.39 -9.09
N ASP A 73 -22.49 -7.53 -10.11
CA ASP A 73 -22.85 -7.84 -11.49
C ASP A 73 -21.63 -8.05 -12.42
N TYR A 74 -20.39 -8.00 -11.90
CA TYR A 74 -19.20 -8.18 -12.72
C TYR A 74 -19.01 -9.65 -13.13
N ASP A 75 -18.95 -9.91 -14.45
CA ASP A 75 -18.69 -11.25 -14.98
C ASP A 75 -17.18 -11.52 -15.05
N TRP A 76 -16.68 -12.27 -14.06
CA TRP A 76 -15.27 -12.67 -13.99
C TRP A 76 -14.81 -13.58 -15.13
N GLY A 77 -15.75 -14.21 -15.85
CA GLY A 77 -15.47 -15.10 -16.99
C GLY A 77 -15.39 -14.36 -18.33
N ASP A 78 -15.97 -13.16 -18.41
CA ASP A 78 -15.92 -12.33 -19.61
C ASP A 78 -14.56 -11.62 -19.71
N THR A 79 -13.75 -12.04 -20.68
CA THR A 79 -12.42 -11.47 -20.89
C THR A 79 -12.44 -10.13 -21.64
N ASP A 80 -13.57 -9.75 -22.23
CA ASP A 80 -13.72 -8.49 -22.96
C ASP A 80 -14.10 -7.33 -22.03
N LEU A 81 -14.56 -7.63 -20.81
CA LEU A 81 -14.77 -6.60 -19.78
C LEU A 81 -13.46 -5.97 -19.31
N PRO A 82 -13.48 -4.65 -18.97
CA PRO A 82 -12.33 -3.98 -18.38
C PRO A 82 -11.87 -4.65 -17.09
N TYR A 83 -10.56 -4.79 -16.92
CA TYR A 83 -9.94 -5.48 -15.79
C TYR A 83 -8.63 -4.79 -15.41
N LEU A 84 -8.52 -4.36 -14.14
CA LEU A 84 -7.37 -3.60 -13.63
C LEU A 84 -7.01 -2.38 -14.49
N ASP A 85 -8.06 -1.71 -14.99
CA ASP A 85 -8.02 -0.62 -15.96
C ASP A 85 -8.07 0.77 -15.31
N VAL A 86 -8.19 0.86 -13.99
CA VAL A 86 -7.89 2.09 -13.26
C VAL A 86 -6.42 2.45 -13.49
N LYS A 87 -6.18 3.71 -13.89
CA LYS A 87 -4.86 4.30 -14.10
C LYS A 87 -4.84 5.72 -13.58
N ASP A 88 -3.74 6.11 -12.96
CA ASP A 88 -3.47 7.47 -12.48
C ASP A 88 -4.60 8.01 -11.57
N ALA A 89 -5.18 7.14 -10.75
CA ALA A 89 -6.20 7.56 -9.80
C ALA A 89 -5.62 8.51 -8.75
N ASP A 90 -6.43 9.49 -8.34
CA ASP A 90 -6.02 10.47 -7.34
C ASP A 90 -5.76 9.80 -5.97
N ALA A 91 -4.49 9.58 -5.66
CA ALA A 91 -4.07 9.01 -4.38
C ALA A 91 -4.31 9.93 -3.17
N PHE A 92 -4.80 11.17 -3.35
CA PHE A 92 -5.23 12.07 -2.29
C PHE A 92 -6.74 12.04 -2.03
N GLU A 93 -7.52 11.35 -2.85
CA GLU A 93 -8.97 11.23 -2.66
C GLU A 93 -9.32 10.53 -1.32
N SER A 94 -10.56 10.70 -0.87
CA SER A 94 -11.06 10.03 0.34
C SER A 94 -10.96 8.50 0.24
N PRO A 95 -10.38 7.81 1.24
CA PRO A 95 -10.26 6.35 1.22
C PRO A 95 -11.52 5.63 1.73
N SER A 96 -12.63 6.34 1.92
CA SER A 96 -13.84 5.81 2.57
C SER A 96 -14.43 4.55 1.93
N TYR A 97 -14.23 4.36 0.62
CA TYR A 97 -14.62 3.13 -0.08
C TYR A 97 -13.87 1.88 0.42
N MET A 98 -12.72 2.04 1.09
CA MET A 98 -11.95 0.97 1.73
C MET A 98 -12.26 0.78 3.22
N CYS A 99 -13.19 1.55 3.79
CA CYS A 99 -13.51 1.55 5.22
C CYS A 99 -14.81 0.78 5.55
N GLY A 100 -15.40 0.09 4.55
CA GLY A 100 -16.65 -0.65 4.70
C GLY A 100 -16.54 -1.95 5.49
N SER A 101 -17.70 -2.57 5.78
CA SER A 101 -17.78 -3.83 6.56
C SER A 101 -17.10 -5.04 5.89
N TYR A 102 -16.91 -4.99 4.58
CA TYR A 102 -16.25 -6.03 3.77
C TYR A 102 -14.92 -5.54 3.19
N LEU A 103 -14.20 -4.69 3.93
CA LEU A 103 -12.91 -4.19 3.47
C LEU A 103 -11.92 -5.33 3.20
N SER A 104 -11.04 -5.11 2.21
CA SER A 104 -9.86 -5.96 1.99
C SER A 104 -8.77 -5.53 2.96
N LEU A 105 -8.44 -6.37 3.95
CA LEU A 105 -7.39 -6.03 4.92
C LEU A 105 -6.03 -5.72 4.25
N PRO A 106 -5.52 -6.54 3.30
CA PRO A 106 -4.28 -6.22 2.58
C PRO A 106 -4.36 -4.90 1.80
N GLY A 107 -5.47 -4.66 1.10
CA GLY A 107 -5.67 -3.44 0.32
C GLY A 107 -5.72 -2.20 1.21
N THR A 108 -6.53 -2.21 2.27
CA THR A 108 -6.65 -1.09 3.21
C THR A 108 -5.33 -0.80 3.92
N VAL A 109 -4.57 -1.83 4.31
CA VAL A 109 -3.24 -1.67 4.92
C VAL A 109 -2.23 -1.09 3.92
N ALA A 110 -2.23 -1.56 2.67
CA ALA A 110 -1.37 -1.00 1.62
C ALA A 110 -1.70 0.47 1.34
N THR A 111 -2.98 0.82 1.24
CA THR A 111 -3.42 2.22 1.11
C THR A 111 -3.00 3.05 2.31
N THR A 112 -3.09 2.50 3.51
CA THR A 112 -2.61 3.20 4.72
C THR A 112 -1.11 3.53 4.58
N LEU A 113 -0.30 2.62 4.06
CA LEU A 113 1.12 2.86 3.81
C LEU A 113 1.33 3.93 2.72
N ILE A 114 0.56 3.91 1.61
CA ILE A 114 0.63 4.94 0.56
C ILE A 114 0.34 6.32 1.16
N LYS A 115 -0.76 6.45 1.92
CA LYS A 115 -1.14 7.72 2.57
C LYS A 115 -0.08 8.18 3.59
N ALA A 116 0.55 7.25 4.30
CA ALA A 116 1.67 7.54 5.19
C ALA A 116 2.89 8.08 4.41
N LYS A 117 3.25 7.45 3.29
CA LYS A 117 4.34 7.93 2.41
C LYS A 117 4.05 9.34 1.89
N LEU A 118 2.85 9.58 1.37
CA LEU A 118 2.42 10.90 0.90
C LEU A 118 2.53 11.96 2.01
N LEU A 119 2.04 11.65 3.21
CA LEU A 119 2.09 12.59 4.34
C LEU A 119 3.54 12.92 4.74
N LEU A 120 4.39 11.91 4.88
CA LEU A 120 5.80 12.10 5.26
C LEU A 120 6.55 12.92 4.21
N ASP A 121 6.30 12.66 2.93
CA ASP A 121 6.90 13.41 1.83
C ASP A 121 6.44 14.87 1.82
N LEU A 122 5.14 15.13 2.01
CA LEU A 122 4.65 16.51 2.10
C LEU A 122 5.22 17.26 3.31
N GLN A 123 5.33 16.59 4.46
CA GLN A 123 5.93 17.18 5.67
C GLN A 123 7.42 17.49 5.47
N ASP A 124 8.16 16.60 4.84
CA ASP A 124 9.59 16.79 4.59
C ASP A 124 9.82 17.91 3.55
N LEU A 125 8.99 17.98 2.52
CA LEU A 125 9.05 19.06 1.55
C LEU A 125 8.67 20.41 2.15
N GLN A 126 7.65 20.47 3.02
CA GLN A 126 7.29 21.68 3.76
C GLN A 126 8.44 22.14 4.68
N LYS A 127 9.05 21.22 5.45
CA LYS A 127 10.23 21.52 6.27
C LYS A 127 11.42 21.97 5.43
N SER A 128 11.66 21.32 4.30
CA SER A 128 12.74 21.68 3.36
C SER A 128 12.54 23.09 2.81
N SER A 129 11.30 23.50 2.50
CA SER A 129 11.02 24.87 2.06
C SER A 129 11.27 25.91 3.15
N LEU A 130 11.04 25.59 4.42
CA LEU A 130 11.39 26.49 5.52
C LEU A 130 12.90 26.64 5.67
N LEU A 131 13.65 25.58 5.35
CA LEU A 131 15.12 25.55 5.38
C LEU A 131 15.75 26.20 4.14
N SER A 132 15.10 26.14 2.97
CA SER A 132 15.63 26.75 1.74
C SER A 132 15.78 28.26 1.85
N ASN A 133 14.97 28.91 2.68
CA ASN A 133 15.10 30.34 2.99
C ASN A 133 16.41 30.67 3.76
N LYS A 134 17.17 29.65 4.19
CA LYS A 134 18.43 29.76 4.93
C LYS A 134 19.62 29.13 4.23
N LEU A 135 19.43 28.48 3.08
CA LEU A 135 20.47 27.73 2.35
C LEU A 135 20.64 28.27 0.93
N PRO A 136 21.86 28.19 0.34
CA PRO A 136 22.07 28.45 -1.07
C PRO A 136 21.18 27.57 -1.96
N GLN A 137 20.56 28.17 -2.98
CA GLN A 137 19.60 27.54 -3.87
C GLN A 137 20.12 26.23 -4.50
N GLU A 138 21.41 26.16 -4.85
CA GLU A 138 22.04 24.96 -5.42
C GLU A 138 21.99 23.74 -4.48
N LEU A 139 22.12 23.93 -3.16
CA LEU A 139 22.02 22.83 -2.19
C LEU A 139 20.58 22.36 -2.02
N VAL A 140 19.62 23.29 -2.12
CA VAL A 140 18.19 23.00 -2.06
C VAL A 140 17.73 22.23 -3.29
N ASP A 141 18.22 22.60 -4.47
CA ASP A 141 17.84 21.92 -5.72
C ASP A 141 18.48 20.54 -5.83
N ASN A 142 19.68 20.35 -5.27
CA ASN A 142 20.33 19.03 -5.17
C ASN A 142 19.63 18.07 -4.20
N THR A 143 18.88 18.54 -3.20
CA THR A 143 18.15 17.67 -2.27
C THR A 143 16.74 17.34 -2.73
N LYS A 144 16.06 18.23 -3.47
CA LYS A 144 14.68 18.02 -3.97
C LYS A 144 14.47 16.73 -4.75
N GLY A 145 15.47 16.26 -5.52
CA GLY A 145 15.40 15.02 -6.29
C GLY A 145 15.47 13.72 -5.47
N PHE A 146 15.91 13.80 -4.21
CA PHE A 146 16.10 12.63 -3.34
C PHE A 146 15.09 12.56 -2.17
N LEU A 147 14.20 13.54 -2.06
CA LEU A 147 13.30 13.67 -0.91
C LEU A 147 12.04 12.79 -0.96
N PRO A 148 11.34 12.60 -2.10
CA PRO A 148 10.08 11.86 -2.09
C PRO A 148 10.29 10.35 -1.94
N ARG A 149 9.66 9.74 -0.93
CA ARG A 149 9.55 8.30 -0.74
C ARG A 149 8.61 7.64 -1.75
N THR A 150 7.63 8.38 -2.26
CA THR A 150 6.65 7.88 -3.24
C THR A 150 6.93 8.37 -4.66
N SER A 151 6.73 7.47 -5.63
CA SER A 151 6.79 7.82 -7.05
C SER A 151 5.72 8.83 -7.46
N ILE A 152 4.64 8.96 -6.68
CA ILE A 152 3.50 9.86 -6.95
C ILE A 152 3.96 11.32 -6.82
N ILE A 153 4.58 11.68 -5.71
CA ILE A 153 5.10 13.05 -5.48
C ILE A 153 6.35 13.30 -6.35
N ALA A 154 7.14 12.28 -6.65
CA ALA A 154 8.27 12.41 -7.57
C ALA A 154 7.84 12.67 -9.03
N GLY A 155 6.73 12.06 -9.48
CA GLY A 155 6.14 12.22 -10.81
C GLY A 155 5.37 13.53 -10.95
N GLU A 156 4.71 13.97 -9.88
CA GLU A 156 4.15 15.29 -9.71
C GLU A 156 5.28 16.34 -9.55
N ARG A 157 5.92 16.72 -10.67
CA ARG A 157 6.79 17.92 -10.77
C ARG A 157 5.99 19.23 -10.58
N ILE A 158 5.01 19.23 -9.69
CA ILE A 158 4.02 20.29 -9.51
C ILE A 158 4.71 21.51 -8.91
N SER A 159 4.29 22.68 -9.38
CA SER A 159 4.57 23.99 -8.83
C SER A 159 4.33 24.00 -7.31
N TRP A 160 5.40 23.81 -6.54
CA TRP A 160 5.34 23.72 -5.08
C TRP A 160 5.09 25.10 -4.47
N ASN A 161 3.91 25.30 -3.86
CA ASN A 161 3.65 26.43 -2.97
C ASN A 161 3.58 25.92 -1.52
N PRO A 162 4.55 26.28 -0.65
CA PRO A 162 4.56 25.88 0.76
C PRO A 162 3.33 26.29 1.55
N ASP A 163 2.67 27.38 1.15
CA ASP A 163 1.46 27.89 1.79
C ASP A 163 0.20 27.03 1.48
N ASP A 164 0.27 26.16 0.47
CA ASP A 164 -0.86 25.39 -0.06
C ASP A 164 -0.96 23.97 0.54
N ASN A 165 0.13 23.44 1.10
CA ASN A 165 0.18 22.02 1.52
C ASN A 165 -0.33 21.74 2.94
N THR A 166 -0.52 22.75 3.79
CA THR A 166 -1.01 22.55 5.16
C THR A 166 -2.37 21.85 5.17
N ALA A 167 -3.31 22.31 4.34
CA ALA A 167 -4.63 21.68 4.22
C ALA A 167 -4.52 20.22 3.73
N ARG A 168 -3.61 19.93 2.79
CA ARG A 168 -3.39 18.58 2.25
C ARG A 168 -2.76 17.64 3.28
N ILE A 169 -1.86 18.16 4.11
CA ILE A 169 -1.25 17.46 5.26
C ILE A 169 -2.32 17.14 6.32
N GLU A 170 -3.20 18.09 6.64
CA GLU A 170 -4.30 17.88 7.57
C GLU A 170 -5.30 16.84 7.05
N GLU A 171 -5.67 16.93 5.77
CA GLU A 171 -6.54 15.98 5.08
C GLU A 171 -5.93 14.56 5.10
N LEU A 172 -4.66 14.38 4.71
CA LEU A 172 -3.99 13.09 4.76
C LEU A 172 -3.90 12.52 6.18
N ASN A 173 -3.70 13.37 7.20
CA ASN A 173 -3.75 12.94 8.59
C ASN A 173 -5.13 12.39 8.98
N SER A 174 -6.20 13.07 8.57
CA SER A 174 -7.58 12.63 8.80
C SER A 174 -7.87 11.30 8.08
N GLN A 175 -7.44 11.17 6.82
CA GLN A 175 -7.57 9.93 6.05
C GLN A 175 -6.81 8.76 6.68
N LEU A 176 -5.62 9.01 7.22
CA LEU A 176 -4.87 8.00 7.98
C LEU A 176 -5.58 7.57 9.26
N ASP A 177 -6.19 8.52 9.98
CA ASP A 177 -6.98 8.19 11.18
C ASP A 177 -8.19 7.32 10.83
N GLU A 178 -8.84 7.63 9.71
CA GLU A 178 -9.98 6.86 9.19
C GLU A 178 -9.55 5.41 8.87
N LEU A 179 -8.51 5.25 8.07
CA LEU A 179 -7.95 3.95 7.68
C LEU A 179 -7.45 3.14 8.89
N TYR A 180 -6.74 3.79 9.81
CA TYR A 180 -6.26 3.16 11.04
C TYR A 180 -7.43 2.61 11.87
N LYS A 181 -8.48 3.41 12.07
CA LYS A 181 -9.70 3.00 12.79
C LYS A 181 -10.43 1.88 12.07
N ALA A 182 -10.53 1.94 10.73
CA ALA A 182 -11.17 0.90 9.93
C ALA A 182 -10.47 -0.46 10.11
N VAL A 183 -9.13 -0.50 9.95
CA VAL A 183 -8.34 -1.72 10.17
C VAL A 183 -8.44 -2.21 11.62
N LYS A 184 -8.36 -1.31 12.60
CA LYS A 184 -8.47 -1.66 14.04
C LYS A 184 -9.83 -2.27 14.37
N LYS A 185 -10.90 -1.75 13.76
CA LYS A 185 -12.27 -2.26 13.93
C LYS A 185 -12.45 -3.62 13.25
N TYR A 186 -11.91 -3.78 12.05
CA TYR A 186 -12.05 -5.00 11.25
C TYR A 186 -11.20 -6.15 11.80
N ASN A 187 -9.91 -5.92 12.03
CA ASN A 187 -8.98 -6.89 12.59
C ASN A 187 -8.15 -6.23 13.71
N PRO A 188 -8.60 -6.31 14.98
CA PRO A 188 -7.94 -5.64 16.11
C PRO A 188 -6.54 -6.18 16.42
N HIS A 189 -6.17 -7.33 15.83
CA HIS A 189 -4.85 -7.94 16.02
C HIS A 189 -3.78 -7.34 15.11
N PHE A 190 -4.17 -6.67 14.01
CA PHE A 190 -3.24 -6.29 12.95
C PHE A 190 -2.20 -5.25 13.40
N TRP A 191 -2.64 -4.08 13.88
CA TRP A 191 -1.69 -3.02 14.29
C TRP A 191 -0.73 -3.45 15.41
N PRO A 192 -1.17 -4.14 16.48
CA PRO A 192 -0.24 -4.68 17.48
C PRO A 192 0.80 -5.64 16.90
N ALA A 193 0.40 -6.47 15.94
CA ALA A 193 1.27 -7.44 15.30
C ALA A 193 2.27 -6.77 14.34
N LEU A 194 1.86 -5.73 13.61
CA LEU A 194 2.75 -4.94 12.76
C LEU A 194 3.87 -4.28 13.56
N MET A 195 3.60 -3.85 14.79
CA MET A 195 4.60 -3.28 15.70
C MET A 195 5.57 -4.32 16.28
N ASN A 196 5.18 -5.60 16.34
CA ASN A 196 5.99 -6.70 16.89
C ASN A 196 5.91 -7.96 16.01
N PRO A 197 6.37 -7.89 14.75
CA PRO A 197 6.04 -8.88 13.75
C PRO A 197 6.69 -10.25 14.02
N ASP A 198 7.87 -10.28 14.64
CA ASP A 198 8.65 -11.50 14.84
C ASP A 198 7.91 -12.56 15.69
N ARG A 199 6.96 -12.13 16.54
CA ARG A 199 6.10 -13.02 17.33
C ARG A 199 5.02 -13.74 16.50
N HIS A 200 4.78 -13.28 15.28
CA HIS A 200 3.63 -13.68 14.47
C HIS A 200 4.02 -14.27 13.11
N LEU A 201 5.17 -13.89 12.55
CA LEU A 201 5.65 -14.33 11.23
C LEU A 201 5.94 -15.83 11.10
N GLY A 202 6.07 -16.56 12.21
CA GLY A 202 6.19 -18.03 12.18
C GLY A 202 4.88 -18.77 11.92
N GLY A 203 3.73 -18.08 11.97
CA GLY A 203 2.42 -18.68 11.75
C GLY A 203 2.13 -18.91 10.27
N ARG A 204 1.88 -20.16 9.88
CA ARG A 204 1.34 -20.52 8.55
C ARG A 204 -0.08 -21.07 8.71
N PRO A 205 -1.09 -20.19 8.78
CA PRO A 205 -2.47 -20.63 8.94
C PRO A 205 -2.91 -21.46 7.72
N GLN A 206 -3.50 -22.63 7.95
CA GLN A 206 -4.09 -23.43 6.87
C GLN A 206 -5.45 -22.89 6.43
N MET A 207 -6.13 -22.20 7.34
CA MET A 207 -7.44 -21.61 7.15
C MET A 207 -7.51 -20.33 7.98
N TYR A 208 -8.34 -19.38 7.57
CA TYR A 208 -8.65 -18.17 8.31
C TYR A 208 -10.10 -17.76 8.05
N SER A 209 -10.61 -16.91 8.92
CA SER A 209 -11.85 -16.15 8.69
C SER A 209 -11.57 -14.66 8.83
N HIS A 210 -12.43 -13.82 8.27
CA HIS A 210 -12.30 -12.37 8.39
C HIS A 210 -12.27 -11.91 9.86
N GLY A 211 -11.34 -11.00 10.16
CA GLY A 211 -11.09 -10.43 11.50
C GLY A 211 -10.29 -11.33 12.45
N THR A 212 -9.92 -12.54 12.05
CA THR A 212 -9.22 -13.51 12.92
C THR A 212 -7.73 -13.22 13.06
N LYS A 213 -7.11 -13.85 14.05
CA LYS A 213 -5.65 -13.79 14.24
C LYS A 213 -4.91 -14.46 13.08
N GLU A 214 -5.49 -15.52 12.52
CA GLU A 214 -4.96 -16.26 11.37
C GLU A 214 -4.93 -15.38 10.13
N GLU A 215 -6.01 -14.62 9.86
CA GLU A 215 -6.03 -13.62 8.78
C GLU A 215 -4.93 -12.57 9.00
N MET A 216 -4.81 -12.05 10.23
CA MET A 216 -3.75 -11.11 10.55
C MET A 216 -2.36 -11.68 10.26
N GLN A 217 -2.07 -12.92 10.65
CA GLN A 217 -0.76 -13.55 10.42
C GLN A 217 -0.45 -13.67 8.93
N LEU A 218 -1.47 -14.04 8.14
CA LEU A 218 -1.36 -14.13 6.69
C LEU A 218 -1.03 -12.77 6.08
N VAL A 219 -1.84 -11.74 6.36
CA VAL A 219 -1.65 -10.39 5.80
C VAL A 219 -0.36 -9.75 6.29
N LEU A 220 0.02 -9.98 7.55
CA LEU A 220 1.29 -9.50 8.09
C LEU A 220 2.47 -10.04 7.29
N GLY A 221 2.45 -11.33 6.92
CA GLY A 221 3.46 -11.94 6.06
C GLY A 221 3.57 -11.27 4.69
N TYR A 222 2.45 -10.77 4.15
CA TYR A 222 2.40 -10.15 2.83
C TYR A 222 2.93 -8.71 2.81
N CYS A 223 2.73 -7.94 3.88
CA CYS A 223 3.01 -6.51 3.86
C CYS A 223 4.12 -6.05 4.82
N VAL A 224 4.57 -6.86 5.80
CA VAL A 224 5.53 -6.38 6.81
C VAL A 224 6.82 -5.81 6.20
N ALA A 225 7.28 -6.39 5.09
CA ALA A 225 8.50 -5.97 4.42
C ALA A 225 8.36 -4.54 3.86
N SER A 226 7.26 -4.22 3.16
CA SER A 226 7.06 -2.85 2.62
C SER A 226 6.96 -1.80 3.72
N TRP A 227 6.35 -2.14 4.86
CA TRP A 227 6.30 -1.25 6.03
C TRP A 227 7.69 -1.04 6.66
N LYS A 228 8.49 -2.09 6.82
CA LYS A 228 9.86 -2.00 7.35
C LYS A 228 10.79 -1.24 6.40
N GLU A 229 10.59 -1.38 5.10
CA GLU A 229 11.35 -0.71 4.05
C GLU A 229 10.97 0.77 3.87
N THR A 230 9.92 1.26 4.54
CA THR A 230 9.47 2.66 4.46
C THR A 230 9.84 3.45 5.72
N PRO A 231 10.88 4.32 5.67
CA PRO A 231 11.32 5.07 6.84
C PRO A 231 10.25 6.04 7.37
N GLY A 232 9.97 5.97 8.67
CA GLY A 232 9.03 6.84 9.38
C GLY A 232 7.58 6.34 9.40
N ALA A 233 7.24 5.32 8.60
CA ALA A 233 5.85 4.84 8.49
C ALA A 233 5.37 4.12 9.77
N LEU A 234 6.22 3.30 10.39
CA LEU A 234 5.88 2.59 11.62
C LEU A 234 5.75 3.55 12.80
N GLU A 235 6.61 4.56 12.88
CA GLU A 235 6.56 5.62 13.89
C GLU A 235 5.28 6.45 13.77
N LEU A 236 4.90 6.79 12.53
CA LEU A 236 3.67 7.52 12.23
C LEU A 236 2.44 6.74 12.69
N ILE A 237 2.34 5.45 12.36
CA ILE A 237 1.20 4.61 12.78
C ILE A 237 1.22 4.36 14.29
N LYS A 238 2.39 4.20 14.91
CA LYS A 238 2.51 4.08 16.36
C LYS A 238 1.97 5.31 17.08
N ALA A 239 2.12 6.51 16.50
CA ALA A 239 1.55 7.74 17.05
C ALA A 239 0.01 7.81 16.97
N LYS A 240 -0.63 6.93 16.19
CA LYS A 240 -2.10 6.80 16.10
C LYS A 240 -2.69 5.81 17.13
N ALA A 241 -1.83 5.12 17.90
CA ALA A 241 -2.19 3.97 18.72
C ALA A 241 -3.18 4.26 19.86
#